data_AF-A0A0R0FN55-F1
#
_entry.id   AF-A0A0R0FN55-F1
#
_cell.length_a   1.000
_cell.length_b   1.000
_cell.length_c   1.000
_cell.angle_alpha   90.00
_cell.angle_beta   90.00
_cell.angle_gamma   90.00
#
_symmetry.space_group_name_H-M   'P 1'
#
loop_
_entity.id
_entity.type
_entity.pdbx_description
1 polymer ?
#
loop_
_entity_poly.entity_id
_entity_poly.type
_entity_poly.pdbx_seq_one_letter_code
_entity_poly.pdbx_strand_id
1 'polypeptide(L)'
;MGEGSGVVKRSRPNIKAILGKDKNAYNRGDVHQSGQFWEKSWTQLKSRWNKIHPLVQKFNRCYKQADKHKRSGISENDLWVEHAWMLLKDEPKFDVSTGGDYSSSSNTKTPIEVKEYDTSSPMSFPIGQKPAKKKSKGKEASNTLNLSGIESLKEAQKSRLQEQEKCMEYEILMKDRSNLSKQQCQDRKNYCDHIRKKLGY
;
A
#
# COMPACT_ATOMS: atom_id res chain seq x y z
N MET A 1 -44.60 -27.13 32.97
CA MET A 1 -43.93 -28.33 32.42
C MET A 1 -42.58 -27.87 31.90
N GLY A 2 -41.48 -28.41 32.43
CA GLY A 2 -40.14 -27.89 32.20
C GLY A 2 -39.50 -28.49 30.95
N GLU A 3 -39.16 -27.65 29.98
CA GLU A 3 -38.35 -28.06 28.82
C GLU A 3 -36.86 -27.88 29.16
N GLY A 4 -36.18 -29.02 29.30
CA GLY A 4 -34.74 -29.08 29.54
C GLY A 4 -33.96 -28.64 28.31
N SER A 5 -33.29 -27.49 28.41
CA SER A 5 -32.32 -27.01 27.42
C SER A 5 -31.09 -27.92 27.41
N GLY A 6 -31.10 -28.91 26.52
CA GLY A 6 -29.95 -29.77 26.24
C GLY A 6 -28.86 -28.98 25.51
N VAL A 7 -27.79 -28.65 26.22
CA VAL A 7 -26.58 -28.05 25.64
C VAL A 7 -25.88 -29.08 24.76
N VAL A 8 -26.13 -29.00 23.44
CA VAL A 8 -25.38 -29.76 22.43
C VAL A 8 -23.93 -29.29 22.43
N LYS A 9 -23.05 -30.06 23.08
CA LYS A 9 -21.59 -29.89 22.98
C LYS A 9 -21.15 -30.16 21.54
N ARG A 10 -21.09 -29.12 20.72
CA ARG A 10 -20.50 -29.22 19.36
C ARG A 10 -19.02 -29.55 19.52
N SER A 11 -18.66 -30.78 19.14
CA SER A 11 -17.26 -31.24 19.07
C SER A 11 -16.46 -30.29 18.17
N ARG A 12 -15.31 -29.83 18.65
CA ARG A 12 -14.44 -28.92 17.89
C ARG A 12 -13.97 -29.64 16.62
N PRO A 13 -14.19 -29.07 15.42
CA PRO A 13 -13.79 -29.73 14.20
C PRO A 13 -12.27 -29.91 14.17
N ASN A 14 -11.84 -31.11 13.78
CA ASN A 14 -10.43 -31.46 13.67
C ASN A 14 -9.77 -30.57 12.59
N ILE A 15 -8.82 -29.73 13.00
CA ILE A 15 -8.13 -28.78 12.11
C ILE A 15 -7.50 -29.50 10.91
N LYS A 16 -7.01 -30.74 11.07
CA LYS A 16 -6.48 -31.54 9.96
C LYS A 16 -7.55 -31.89 8.92
N ALA A 17 -8.79 -32.13 9.35
CA ALA A 17 -9.90 -32.44 8.44
C ALA A 17 -10.37 -31.19 7.67
N ILE A 18 -10.33 -30.01 8.29
CA ILE A 18 -10.63 -28.74 7.60
C ILE A 18 -9.56 -28.46 6.54
N LEU A 19 -8.28 -28.50 6.92
CA LEU A 19 -7.17 -28.25 5.99
C LEU A 19 -7.11 -29.28 4.84
N GLY A 20 -7.48 -30.54 5.09
CA GLY A 20 -7.57 -31.57 4.06
C GLY A 20 -8.68 -31.33 3.03
N LYS A 21 -9.82 -30.78 3.47
CA LYS A 21 -10.93 -30.42 2.55
C LYS A 21 -10.55 -29.24 1.67
N ASP A 22 -9.88 -28.22 2.23
CA ASP A 22 -9.44 -27.05 1.47
C ASP A 22 -8.38 -27.41 0.42
N LYS A 23 -7.44 -28.32 0.75
CA LYS A 23 -6.46 -28.84 -0.20
C LYS A 23 -7.12 -29.56 -1.39
N ASN A 24 -8.17 -30.33 -1.12
CA ASN A 24 -8.88 -31.05 -2.16
C ASN A 24 -9.81 -30.15 -3.00
N ALA A 25 -10.35 -29.08 -2.44
CA ALA A 25 -11.16 -28.11 -3.17
C ALA A 25 -10.30 -27.30 -4.15
N TYR A 26 -9.10 -26.90 -3.74
CA TYR A 26 -8.14 -26.19 -4.60
C TYR A 26 -7.70 -27.02 -5.80
N ASN A 27 -7.62 -28.35 -5.64
CA ASN A 27 -7.19 -29.25 -6.72
C ASN A 27 -8.35 -29.78 -7.60
N ARG A 28 -9.62 -29.58 -7.23
CA ARG A 28 -10.77 -30.12 -7.98
C ARG A 28 -11.64 -29.08 -8.69
N GLY A 29 -11.36 -27.78 -8.55
CA GLY A 29 -12.16 -26.72 -9.14
C GLY A 29 -11.37 -25.83 -10.11
N ASP A 30 -10.99 -26.35 -11.28
CA ASP A 30 -10.91 -25.62 -12.56
C ASP A 30 -10.31 -26.50 -13.66
N VAL A 31 -11.06 -27.53 -14.09
CA VAL A 31 -10.75 -28.31 -15.31
C VAL A 31 -11.42 -27.65 -16.53
N HIS A 32 -11.39 -26.31 -16.60
CA HIS A 32 -11.78 -25.54 -17.77
C HIS A 32 -10.90 -24.28 -17.90
N GLN A 33 -9.83 -24.39 -18.68
CA GLN A 33 -9.30 -23.32 -19.53
C GLN A 33 -8.87 -22.01 -18.84
N SER A 34 -7.65 -21.97 -18.30
CA SER A 34 -6.97 -20.70 -17.95
C SER A 34 -5.46 -20.94 -17.86
N GLY A 35 -4.67 -20.19 -18.64
CA GLY A 35 -3.30 -20.51 -19.03
C GLY A 35 -2.32 -20.86 -17.91
N GLN A 36 -1.51 -21.89 -18.15
CA GLN A 36 -0.24 -22.22 -17.47
C GLN A 36 -0.16 -21.86 -15.97
N PHE A 37 -1.12 -22.27 -15.16
CA PHE A 37 -0.91 -22.33 -13.73
C PHE A 37 -0.12 -23.61 -13.41
N TRP A 38 1.20 -23.51 -13.49
CA TRP A 38 2.10 -24.54 -13.01
C TRP A 38 1.78 -24.84 -11.54
N GLU A 39 1.48 -26.10 -11.24
CA GLU A 39 1.19 -26.56 -9.88
C GLU A 39 2.37 -26.19 -8.97
N LYS A 40 2.12 -25.33 -7.99
CA LYS A 40 3.20 -24.81 -7.14
C LYS A 40 3.49 -25.81 -6.03
N SER A 41 4.77 -26.13 -5.86
CA SER A 41 5.19 -26.99 -4.76
C SER A 41 4.88 -26.33 -3.41
N TRP A 42 4.73 -27.14 -2.36
CA TRP A 42 4.54 -26.65 -0.99
C TRP A 42 5.61 -25.63 -0.57
N THR A 43 6.86 -25.84 -0.99
CA THR A 43 7.98 -24.93 -0.73
C THR A 43 7.78 -23.56 -1.39
N GLN A 44 7.25 -23.52 -2.61
CA GLN A 44 6.94 -22.27 -3.31
C GLN A 44 5.79 -21.52 -2.63
N LEU A 45 4.73 -22.23 -2.24
CA LEU A 45 3.61 -21.63 -1.50
C LEU A 45 4.06 -21.08 -0.15
N LYS A 46 4.87 -21.83 0.61
CA LYS A 46 5.42 -21.40 1.89
C LYS A 46 6.32 -20.16 1.74
N SER A 47 7.16 -20.12 0.70
CA SER A 47 7.98 -18.95 0.39
C SER A 47 7.13 -17.71 0.07
N ARG A 48 6.07 -17.86 -0.74
CA ARG A 48 5.13 -16.76 -1.02
C ARG A 48 4.39 -16.30 0.24
N TRP A 49 3.93 -17.23 1.09
CA TRP A 49 3.28 -16.91 2.36
C TRP A 49 4.20 -16.09 3.26
N ASN A 50 5.47 -16.49 3.42
CA ASN A 50 6.43 -15.75 4.24
C ASN A 50 6.69 -14.31 3.74
N LYS A 51 6.58 -14.07 2.43
CA LYS A 51 6.69 -12.71 1.85
C LYS A 51 5.44 -11.86 2.15
N ILE A 52 4.26 -12.45 2.10
CA ILE A 52 2.97 -11.75 2.29
C ILE A 52 2.66 -11.56 3.78
N HIS A 53 3.07 -12.49 4.63
CA HIS A 53 2.71 -12.52 6.05
C HIS A 53 3.07 -11.23 6.81
N PRO A 54 4.26 -10.61 6.66
CA PRO A 54 4.56 -9.32 7.30
C PRO A 54 3.61 -8.19 6.87
N LEU A 55 3.19 -8.17 5.60
CA LEU A 55 2.24 -7.16 5.10
C LEU A 55 0.86 -7.37 5.71
N VAL A 56 0.38 -8.62 5.77
CA VAL A 56 -0.89 -8.97 6.43
C VAL A 56 -0.85 -8.61 7.92
N GLN A 57 0.27 -8.81 8.59
CA GLN A 57 0.45 -8.41 10.00
C GLN A 57 0.38 -6.89 10.18
N LYS A 58 1.04 -6.11 9.30
CA LYS A 58 0.94 -4.64 9.31
C LYS A 58 -0.50 -4.18 9.07
N PHE A 59 -1.15 -4.72 8.04
CA PHE A 59 -2.56 -4.43 7.74
C PHE A 59 -3.47 -4.72 8.94
N ASN A 60 -3.33 -5.89 9.58
CA ASN A 60 -4.13 -6.25 10.74
C ASN A 60 -3.93 -5.31 11.93
N ARG A 61 -2.73 -4.73 12.11
CA ARG A 61 -2.48 -3.70 13.13
C ARG A 61 -3.23 -2.42 12.79
N CYS A 62 -3.11 -1.92 11.56
CA CYS A 62 -3.84 -0.74 11.09
C CYS A 62 -5.35 -0.93 11.19
N TYR A 63 -5.87 -2.08 10.76
CA TYR A 63 -7.30 -2.41 10.85
C TYR A 63 -7.81 -2.40 12.30
N LYS A 64 -7.06 -3.01 13.24
CA LYS A 64 -7.42 -2.98 14.67
C LYS A 64 -7.35 -1.59 15.27
N GLN A 65 -6.43 -0.74 14.82
CA GLN A 65 -6.37 0.66 15.23
C GLN A 65 -7.61 1.40 14.73
N ALA A 66 -7.92 1.31 13.43
CA ALA A 66 -9.11 1.92 12.84
C ALA A 66 -10.42 1.43 13.49
N ASP A 67 -10.56 0.12 13.78
CA ASP A 67 -11.73 -0.42 14.47
C ASP A 67 -11.88 0.15 15.89
N LYS A 68 -10.76 0.35 16.61
CA LYS A 68 -10.79 1.03 17.92
C LYS A 68 -11.27 2.48 17.79
N HIS A 69 -10.75 3.23 16.82
CA HIS A 69 -11.17 4.61 16.61
C HIS A 69 -12.66 4.71 16.23
N LYS A 70 -13.16 3.78 15.39
CA LYS A 70 -14.57 3.69 15.03
C LYS A 70 -15.47 3.45 16.24
N ARG A 71 -15.02 2.63 17.21
CA ARG A 71 -15.78 2.37 18.45
C ARG A 71 -15.73 3.51 19.46
N SER A 72 -14.70 4.34 19.45
CA SER A 72 -14.57 5.48 20.35
C SER A 72 -15.39 6.71 19.94
N GLY A 73 -16.26 6.61 18.92
CA GLY A 73 -17.07 7.74 18.45
C GLY A 73 -16.25 8.86 17.81
N ILE A 74 -15.01 8.55 17.41
CA ILE A 74 -14.08 9.49 16.78
C ILE A 74 -14.66 9.83 15.41
N SER A 75 -14.82 11.13 15.16
CA SER A 75 -15.41 11.60 13.92
C SER A 75 -14.47 11.26 12.75
N GLU A 76 -15.02 11.12 11.54
CA GLU A 76 -14.20 10.86 10.36
C GLU A 76 -13.08 11.91 10.22
N ASN A 77 -13.34 13.16 10.58
CA ASN A 77 -12.32 14.23 10.55
C ASN A 77 -11.11 13.96 11.45
N ASP A 78 -11.31 13.36 12.62
CA ASP A 78 -10.23 13.06 13.57
C ASP A 78 -9.29 11.95 13.05
N LEU A 79 -9.85 10.97 12.32
CA LEU A 79 -9.05 9.92 11.66
C LEU A 79 -8.09 10.49 10.62
N TRP A 80 -8.53 11.52 9.88
CA TRP A 80 -7.72 12.14 8.83
C TRP A 80 -6.59 12.97 9.44
N VAL A 81 -6.83 13.64 10.56
CA VAL A 81 -5.80 14.39 11.30
C VAL A 81 -4.71 13.43 11.81
N GLU A 82 -5.07 12.28 12.38
CA GLU A 82 -4.07 11.28 12.80
C GLU A 82 -3.27 10.70 11.63
N HIS A 83 -3.92 10.39 10.51
CA HIS A 83 -3.23 9.83 9.35
C HIS A 83 -2.29 10.86 8.69
N ALA A 84 -2.71 12.12 8.60
CA ALA A 84 -1.85 13.22 8.16
C ALA A 84 -0.65 13.40 9.09
N TRP A 85 -0.84 13.26 10.41
CA TRP A 85 0.23 13.35 11.39
C TRP A 85 1.25 12.21 11.27
N MET A 86 0.81 10.97 11.03
CA MET A 86 1.72 9.85 10.77
C MET A 86 2.58 10.07 9.52
N LEU A 87 1.98 10.54 8.42
CA LEU A 87 2.71 10.83 7.17
C LEU A 87 3.76 11.93 7.38
N LEU A 88 3.44 12.96 8.18
CA LEU A 88 4.38 14.04 8.50
C LEU A 88 5.57 13.55 9.37
N LYS A 89 5.40 12.45 10.11
CA LYS A 89 6.47 11.87 10.94
C LYS A 89 7.35 10.87 10.18
N ASP A 90 6.80 10.23 9.15
CA ASP A 90 7.53 9.28 8.30
C ASP A 90 8.26 9.96 7.12
N GLU A 91 8.10 11.27 6.92
CA GLU A 91 8.93 11.99 5.94
C GLU A 91 10.41 12.03 6.39
N PRO A 92 11.34 11.67 5.50
CA PRO A 92 12.76 11.90 5.75
C PRO A 92 12.96 13.41 5.88
N LYS A 93 13.64 13.83 6.96
CA LYS A 93 14.06 15.22 7.17
C LYS A 93 14.84 15.67 5.93
N PHE A 94 14.20 16.39 5.02
CA PHE A 94 14.92 17.15 4.03
C PHE A 94 15.58 18.30 4.79
N ASP A 95 16.91 18.29 4.85
CA ASP A 95 17.69 19.42 5.34
C ASP A 95 17.38 20.61 4.42
N VAL A 96 16.48 21.50 4.86
CA VAL A 96 16.27 22.81 4.24
C VAL A 96 17.51 23.63 4.54
N SER A 97 18.52 23.51 3.67
CA SER A 97 19.66 24.42 3.64
C SER A 97 19.16 25.80 3.22
N THR A 98 19.03 26.69 4.20
CA THR A 98 18.89 28.13 4.03
C THR A 98 20.05 28.65 3.17
N GLY A 99 19.80 28.85 1.88
CA GLY A 99 20.74 29.43 0.94
C GLY A 99 20.11 30.65 0.29
N GLY A 100 20.39 31.81 0.87
CA GLY A 100 20.00 33.11 0.33
C GLY A 100 20.86 33.53 -0.86
N ASP A 101 20.22 34.38 -1.66
CA ASP A 101 20.77 35.41 -2.55
C ASP A 101 21.30 35.04 -3.95
N TYR A 102 20.41 35.27 -4.92
CA TYR A 102 20.54 35.93 -6.23
C TYR A 102 21.90 35.91 -6.96
N SER A 103 21.95 35.23 -8.12
CA SER A 103 21.99 35.87 -9.46
C SER A 103 22.51 34.93 -10.56
N SER A 104 21.95 35.12 -11.75
CA SER A 104 21.95 34.24 -12.92
C SER A 104 23.21 34.22 -13.80
N SER A 105 23.29 33.12 -14.59
CA SER A 105 23.97 32.94 -15.89
C SER A 105 25.49 32.68 -15.83
N SER A 106 26.11 31.79 -16.60
CA SER A 106 25.79 31.18 -17.89
C SER A 106 26.56 29.84 -18.06
N ASN A 107 26.11 29.03 -19.01
CA ASN A 107 26.52 27.64 -19.24
C ASN A 107 27.83 27.53 -20.05
N THR A 108 28.67 26.55 -19.75
CA THR A 108 29.36 25.76 -20.79
C THR A 108 29.71 24.35 -20.27
N LYS A 109 29.80 23.44 -21.25
CA LYS A 109 29.63 21.99 -21.21
C LYS A 109 30.96 21.34 -21.59
N THR A 110 31.42 20.35 -20.83
CA THR A 110 32.20 19.21 -21.38
C THR A 110 32.26 18.02 -20.40
N PRO A 111 32.03 16.78 -20.87
CA PRO A 111 32.13 15.54 -20.09
C PRO A 111 33.44 14.79 -20.39
N ILE A 112 34.07 14.16 -19.39
CA ILE A 112 35.20 13.20 -19.48
C ILE A 112 35.51 12.77 -18.02
N GLU A 113 35.89 11.57 -17.64
CA GLU A 113 35.91 10.22 -18.20
C GLU A 113 36.27 9.31 -17.00
N VAL A 114 35.87 8.03 -17.08
CA VAL A 114 35.95 7.00 -16.04
C VAL A 114 37.39 6.58 -15.72
N LYS A 115 37.71 6.28 -14.45
CA LYS A 115 38.49 5.09 -14.08
C LYS A 115 38.34 4.65 -12.61
N GLU A 116 38.27 3.31 -12.46
CA GLU A 116 38.31 2.42 -11.28
C GLU A 116 39.34 2.89 -10.22
N TYR A 117 39.29 2.52 -8.93
CA TYR A 117 39.81 1.25 -8.37
C TYR A 117 39.15 0.87 -7.03
N ASP A 118 39.04 -0.45 -6.87
CA ASP A 118 38.63 -1.27 -5.73
C ASP A 118 39.29 -0.89 -4.39
N THR A 119 38.49 -0.77 -3.32
CA THR A 119 39.00 -0.94 -1.94
C THR A 119 37.90 -1.52 -1.05
N SER A 120 38.11 -2.78 -0.71
CA SER A 120 37.39 -3.63 0.23
C SER A 120 37.54 -3.16 1.68
N SER A 121 36.44 -3.00 2.44
CA SER A 121 36.41 -3.23 3.91
C SER A 121 35.03 -3.00 4.55
N PRO A 122 34.73 -3.63 5.71
CA PRO A 122 33.48 -4.32 5.94
C PRO A 122 32.50 -3.54 6.82
N MET A 123 31.21 -3.72 6.53
CA MET A 123 30.10 -3.34 7.41
C MET A 123 30.23 -4.00 8.78
N SER A 124 30.52 -3.20 9.80
CA SER A 124 30.33 -3.57 11.21
C SER A 124 29.21 -2.71 11.79
N PHE A 125 28.15 -3.37 12.28
CA PHE A 125 27.00 -2.74 12.93
C PHE A 125 27.36 -2.41 14.39
N PRO A 126 27.01 -1.21 14.92
CA PRO A 126 27.22 -0.93 16.33
C PRO A 126 26.17 -1.65 17.18
N ILE A 127 26.69 -2.61 17.92
CA ILE A 127 26.01 -3.34 18.97
C ILE A 127 25.83 -2.45 20.21
N GLY A 128 24.61 -2.46 20.78
CA GLY A 128 24.34 -2.14 22.17
C GLY A 128 24.43 -0.67 22.62
N GLN A 129 23.38 0.13 22.38
CA GLN A 129 23.16 1.37 23.14
C GLN A 129 22.09 1.15 24.23
N LYS A 130 22.51 1.33 25.49
CA LYS A 130 21.63 1.39 26.67
C LYS A 130 21.01 2.80 26.78
N PRO A 131 19.72 2.93 27.16
CA PRO A 131 19.08 4.24 27.30
C PRO A 131 19.54 4.96 28.58
N ALA A 132 20.17 6.13 28.42
CA ALA A 132 20.37 7.08 29.51
C ALA A 132 19.07 7.86 29.76
N LYS A 133 18.58 7.85 31.01
CA LYS A 133 17.43 8.64 31.47
C LYS A 133 17.77 10.13 31.39
N LYS A 134 17.19 10.88 30.43
CA LYS A 134 17.12 12.35 30.49
C LYS A 134 15.68 12.78 30.71
N LYS A 135 15.48 13.57 31.78
CA LYS A 135 14.25 14.31 32.05
C LYS A 135 14.18 15.50 31.09
N SER A 136 13.09 15.65 30.34
CA SER A 136 12.77 16.91 29.67
C SER A 136 11.65 17.63 30.42
N LYS A 137 11.93 18.89 30.76
CA LYS A 137 11.02 19.88 31.33
C LYS A 137 10.43 20.66 30.14
N GLY A 138 9.13 20.96 30.24
CA GLY A 138 8.27 21.32 29.12
C GLY A 138 8.70 22.53 28.28
N LYS A 139 8.29 22.47 27.01
CA LYS A 139 7.99 23.63 26.17
C LYS A 139 6.81 23.22 25.28
N GLU A 140 5.62 23.72 25.62
CA GLU A 140 4.46 23.67 24.74
C GLU A 140 4.80 24.47 23.48
N ALA A 141 4.92 23.78 22.35
CA ALA A 141 4.84 24.40 21.05
C ALA A 141 3.36 24.33 20.63
N SER A 142 2.68 25.47 20.68
CA SER A 142 1.34 25.64 20.12
C SER A 142 1.41 25.39 18.61
N ASN A 143 0.93 24.22 18.17
CA ASN A 143 0.83 23.88 16.76
C ASN A 143 -0.35 24.63 16.14
N THR A 144 -0.13 25.89 15.74
CA THR A 144 -1.02 26.59 14.81
C THR A 144 -0.80 25.99 13.42
N LEU A 145 -1.43 24.85 13.16
CA LEU A 145 -1.49 24.25 11.82
C LEU A 145 -2.28 25.19 10.92
N ASN A 146 -1.58 25.92 10.04
CA ASN A 146 -2.19 26.77 9.03
C ASN A 146 -3.15 25.93 8.18
N LEU A 147 -4.46 26.21 8.28
CA LEU A 147 -5.52 25.51 7.56
C LEU A 147 -5.29 25.48 6.03
N SER A 148 -4.60 26.50 5.49
CA SER A 148 -4.26 26.60 4.07
C SER A 148 -3.37 25.48 3.55
N GLY A 149 -2.46 24.94 4.38
CA GLY A 149 -1.55 23.86 3.98
C GLY A 149 -2.27 22.51 3.85
N ILE A 150 -3.25 22.26 4.72
CA ILE A 150 -4.07 21.05 4.68
C ILE A 150 -4.97 21.05 3.45
N GLU A 151 -5.58 22.20 3.13
CA GLU A 151 -6.44 22.35 1.96
C GLU A 151 -5.65 22.19 0.64
N SER A 152 -4.46 22.79 0.56
CA SER A 152 -3.57 22.64 -0.60
C SER A 152 -3.12 21.19 -0.81
N LEU A 153 -2.82 20.46 0.26
CA LEU A 153 -2.44 19.04 0.17
C LEU A 153 -3.60 18.16 -0.28
N LYS A 154 -4.84 18.46 0.16
CA LYS A 154 -6.05 17.76 -0.31
C LYS A 154 -6.27 17.95 -1.81
N GLU A 155 -6.17 19.18 -2.30
CA GLU A 155 -6.34 19.46 -3.73
C GLU A 155 -5.22 18.85 -4.59
N ALA A 156 -3.98 18.83 -4.10
CA ALA A 156 -2.87 18.16 -4.77
C ALA A 156 -3.10 16.64 -4.88
N GLN A 157 -3.56 15.99 -3.81
CA GLN A 157 -3.87 14.56 -3.82
C GLN A 157 -5.03 14.23 -4.77
N LYS A 158 -6.09 15.06 -4.76
CA LYS A 158 -7.25 14.91 -5.65
C LYS A 158 -6.85 15.06 -7.11
N SER A 159 -6.05 16.08 -7.43
CA SER A 159 -5.54 16.31 -8.79
C SER A 159 -4.71 15.14 -9.29
N ARG A 160 -3.83 14.58 -8.44
CA ARG A 160 -3.00 13.41 -8.77
C ARG A 160 -3.82 12.15 -9.03
N LEU A 161 -4.89 11.92 -8.26
CA LEU A 161 -5.81 10.79 -8.49
C LEU A 161 -6.56 10.94 -9.83
N GLN A 162 -7.02 12.16 -10.14
CA GLN A 162 -7.71 12.44 -11.39
C GLN A 162 -6.79 12.28 -12.62
N GLU A 163 -5.53 12.71 -12.51
CA GLU A 163 -4.53 12.51 -13.56
C GLU A 163 -4.23 11.02 -13.78
N GLN A 164 -4.10 10.25 -12.70
CA GLN A 164 -3.90 8.80 -12.79
C GLN A 164 -5.10 8.10 -13.47
N GLU A 165 -6.32 8.50 -13.15
CA GLU A 165 -7.54 8.00 -13.79
C GLU A 165 -7.53 8.28 -15.30
N LYS A 166 -7.23 9.53 -15.70
CA LYS A 166 -7.11 9.92 -17.12
C LYS A 166 -6.04 9.11 -17.85
N CYS A 167 -4.88 8.88 -17.22
CA CYS A 167 -3.81 8.07 -17.81
C CYS A 167 -4.27 6.61 -18.06
N MET A 168 -5.01 6.01 -17.12
CA MET A 168 -5.56 4.66 -17.29
C MET A 168 -6.61 4.59 -18.40
N GLU A 169 -7.50 5.59 -18.50
CA GLU A 169 -8.49 5.67 -19.58
C GLU A 169 -7.81 5.77 -20.96
N TYR A 170 -6.79 6.61 -21.08
CA TYR A 170 -6.02 6.76 -22.32
C TYR A 170 -5.26 5.47 -22.68
N GLU A 171 -4.65 4.80 -21.71
CA GLU A 171 -3.99 3.50 -21.94
C GLU A 171 -4.99 2.47 -22.50
N ILE A 172 -6.19 2.39 -21.94
CA ILE A 172 -7.22 1.43 -22.38
C ILE A 172 -7.73 1.76 -23.79
N LEU A 173 -7.84 3.04 -24.15
CA LEU A 173 -8.20 3.46 -25.50
C LEU A 173 -7.10 3.10 -26.52
N MET A 174 -5.83 3.34 -26.18
CA MET A 174 -4.69 3.21 -27.09
C MET A 174 -4.07 1.80 -27.18
N LYS A 175 -4.37 0.91 -26.23
CA LYS A 175 -3.78 -0.44 -26.17
C LYS A 175 -4.04 -1.24 -27.45
N ASP A 176 -3.09 -2.05 -27.88
CA ASP A 176 -3.30 -2.94 -29.03
C ASP A 176 -4.47 -3.92 -28.75
N ARG A 177 -5.26 -4.23 -29.79
CA ARG A 177 -6.40 -5.17 -29.77
C ARG A 177 -6.05 -6.53 -30.34
N SER A 178 -4.89 -6.67 -30.99
CA SER A 178 -4.52 -7.86 -31.75
C SER A 178 -4.49 -9.15 -30.93
N ASN A 179 -4.23 -9.05 -29.62
CA ASN A 179 -4.07 -10.19 -28.72
C ASN A 179 -5.29 -10.50 -27.83
N LEU A 180 -6.43 -9.84 -28.06
CA LEU A 180 -7.62 -10.00 -27.22
C LEU A 180 -8.54 -11.12 -27.71
N SER A 181 -9.09 -11.91 -26.76
CA SER A 181 -10.18 -12.83 -27.06
C SER A 181 -11.46 -12.09 -27.43
N LYS A 182 -12.42 -12.77 -28.08
CA LYS A 182 -13.71 -12.17 -28.47
C LYS A 182 -14.46 -11.56 -27.29
N GLN A 183 -14.46 -12.22 -26.13
CA GLN A 183 -15.12 -11.71 -24.92
C GLN A 183 -14.45 -10.43 -24.43
N GLN A 184 -13.12 -10.42 -24.32
CA GLN A 184 -12.37 -9.23 -23.91
C GLN A 184 -12.55 -8.07 -24.88
N CYS A 185 -12.67 -8.34 -26.18
CA CYS A 185 -13.00 -7.33 -27.18
C CYS A 185 -14.37 -6.68 -26.91
N GLN A 186 -15.39 -7.48 -26.53
CA GLN A 186 -16.71 -6.95 -26.20
C GLN A 186 -16.68 -6.13 -24.91
N ASP A 187 -16.03 -6.63 -23.87
CA ASP A 187 -15.90 -5.93 -22.59
C ASP A 187 -15.16 -4.60 -22.76
N ARG A 188 -14.06 -4.62 -23.54
CA ARG A 188 -13.32 -3.40 -23.89
C ARG A 188 -14.17 -2.44 -24.70
N LYS A 189 -14.98 -2.92 -25.65
CA LYS A 189 -15.90 -2.06 -26.42
C LYS A 189 -16.90 -1.35 -25.50
N ASN A 190 -17.53 -2.10 -24.60
CA ASN A 190 -18.45 -1.54 -23.60
C ASN A 190 -17.76 -0.47 -22.72
N TYR A 191 -16.52 -0.72 -22.31
CA TYR A 191 -15.74 0.21 -21.50
C TYR A 191 -15.33 1.48 -22.29
N CYS A 192 -14.90 1.33 -23.54
CA CYS A 192 -14.62 2.47 -24.41
C CYS A 192 -15.87 3.34 -24.64
N ASP A 193 -17.04 2.71 -24.81
CA ASP A 193 -18.31 3.43 -24.97
C ASP A 193 -18.67 4.19 -23.68
N HIS A 194 -18.37 3.62 -22.51
CA HIS A 194 -18.52 4.31 -21.23
C HIS A 194 -17.60 5.54 -21.11
N ILE A 195 -16.31 5.41 -21.47
CA ILE A 195 -15.38 6.54 -21.47
C ILE A 195 -15.83 7.64 -22.43
N ARG A 196 -16.26 7.30 -23.66
CA ARG A 196 -16.74 8.30 -24.63
C ARG A 196 -17.94 9.09 -24.09
N LYS A 197 -18.92 8.39 -23.48
CA LYS A 197 -20.07 9.05 -22.83
C LYS A 197 -19.64 9.97 -21.69
N LYS A 198 -18.66 9.57 -20.88
CA LYS A 198 -18.12 10.40 -19.78
C LYS A 198 -17.41 11.65 -20.29
N LEU A 199 -16.76 11.57 -21.44
CA LEU A 199 -16.02 12.68 -22.07
C LEU A 199 -16.88 13.53 -23.02
N GLY A 200 -18.13 13.15 -23.30
CA GLY A 200 -19.05 13.89 -24.16
C GLY A 200 -18.84 13.69 -25.67
N TYR A 201 -18.31 12.54 -26.09
CA TYR A 201 -18.20 12.12 -27.49
C TYR A 201 -19.37 11.24 -27.95
#